data_AF-A0AAU8MYM6-F1
#
_entry.id   AF-A0AAU8MYM6-F1
#
_cell.length_a   1.000
_cell.length_b   1.000
_cell.length_c   1.000
_cell.angle_alpha   90.00
_cell.angle_beta   90.00
_cell.angle_gamma   90.00
#
_symmetry.space_group_name_H-M   'P 1'
#
loop_
_entity.id
_entity.type
_entity.pdbx_description
1 polymer ?
#
loop_
_entity_poly.entity_id
_entity_poly.type
_entity_poly.pdbx_seq_one_letter_code
_entity_poly.pdbx_strand_id
1 'polypeptide(L)'
;MHPELAHKSNHPIKPTQKTEKARTHGSPLLTFQQWTQTLEESEYWFPDDCSAYRFAANAGIPMQFMELAEEAFISKYRGSTKRYRDWRQVFRNAIEGDWLRLWRVDQASGAYVLTTAGIQLDTALRTADARAAAKAAAAA
;
A
#
# COMPACT_ATOMS: atom_id res chain seq x y z
N MET A 1 45.04 22.66 -31.37
CA MET A 1 44.30 22.94 -32.61
C MET A 1 43.36 21.77 -32.90
N HIS A 2 42.07 21.93 -32.62
CA HIS A 2 40.95 21.41 -33.40
C HIS A 2 39.74 22.30 -33.06
N PRO A 3 38.88 22.65 -34.04
CA PRO A 3 38.13 23.90 -34.05
C PRO A 3 36.74 23.85 -33.41
N GLU A 4 36.28 25.04 -33.03
CA GLU A 4 34.89 25.42 -32.80
C GLU A 4 34.08 25.33 -34.10
N LEU A 5 32.89 24.72 -34.04
CA LEU A 5 31.78 24.99 -34.96
C LEU A 5 30.47 24.88 -34.16
N ALA A 6 29.97 26.05 -33.74
CA ALA A 6 28.64 26.25 -33.24
C ALA A 6 27.64 26.28 -34.40
N HIS A 7 26.52 25.55 -34.31
CA HIS A 7 25.27 25.96 -34.97
C HIS A 7 24.07 25.78 -34.02
N LYS A 8 23.42 26.92 -33.76
CA LYS A 8 22.15 27.11 -33.06
C LYS A 8 21.01 26.54 -33.90
N SER A 9 20.01 25.94 -33.26
CA SER A 9 18.62 26.03 -33.74
C SER A 9 17.68 26.20 -32.56
N ASN A 10 17.19 27.43 -32.45
CA ASN A 10 16.17 27.90 -31.54
C ASN A 10 14.81 27.63 -32.17
N HIS A 11 14.00 26.74 -31.60
CA HIS A 11 12.57 26.68 -31.89
C HIS A 11 11.79 27.30 -30.72
N PRO A 12 10.93 28.29 -30.98
CA PRO A 12 10.28 29.08 -29.94
C PRO A 12 9.21 28.25 -29.22
N ILE A 13 9.41 27.97 -27.94
CA ILE A 13 8.31 27.53 -27.07
C ILE A 13 7.47 28.77 -26.77
N LYS A 14 6.30 28.84 -27.41
CA LYS A 14 5.28 29.86 -27.12
C LYS A 14 4.83 29.73 -25.66
N PRO A 15 4.75 30.82 -24.88
CA PRO A 15 4.18 30.79 -23.54
C PRO A 15 2.65 30.82 -23.64
N THR A 16 2.00 29.69 -23.38
CA THR A 16 0.52 29.65 -23.27
C THR A 16 0.11 29.94 -21.82
N GLN A 17 -0.54 31.09 -21.62
CA GLN A 17 -1.10 31.47 -20.33
C GLN A 17 -2.46 30.78 -20.07
N LYS A 18 -2.61 30.31 -18.83
CA LYS A 18 -3.79 30.27 -17.94
C LYS A 18 -5.07 29.53 -18.39
N THR A 19 -5.42 28.53 -17.58
CA THR A 19 -6.69 28.59 -16.82
C THR A 19 -6.42 28.16 -15.38
N GLU A 20 -6.42 29.13 -14.48
CA GLU A 20 -6.38 28.91 -13.03
C GLU A 20 -7.75 28.37 -12.62
N LYS A 21 -7.91 27.04 -12.69
CA LYS A 21 -9.05 26.37 -12.05
C LYS A 21 -8.91 26.60 -10.54
N ALA A 22 -9.97 27.11 -9.92
CA ALA A 22 -10.07 27.26 -8.48
C ALA A 22 -9.55 25.97 -7.81
N ARG A 23 -8.51 26.10 -6.98
CA ARG A 23 -7.95 24.97 -6.23
C ARG A 23 -9.03 24.54 -5.24
N THR A 24 -9.85 23.56 -5.62
CA THR A 24 -10.59 22.75 -4.65
C THR A 24 -9.55 22.30 -3.63
N HIS A 25 -9.69 22.76 -2.37
CA HIS A 25 -8.80 22.37 -1.28
C HIS A 25 -8.76 20.84 -1.26
N GLY A 26 -7.65 20.26 -1.72
CA GLY A 26 -7.51 18.80 -1.78
C GLY A 26 -7.65 18.20 -0.39
N SER A 27 -8.11 16.96 -0.32
CA SER A 27 -8.29 16.23 0.95
C SER A 27 -7.08 16.40 1.88
N PRO A 28 -7.29 16.58 3.19
CA PRO A 28 -6.22 16.86 4.14
C PRO A 28 -5.20 15.72 4.19
N LEU A 29 -3.95 16.06 4.52
CA LEU A 29 -2.87 15.10 4.75
C LEU A 29 -2.98 14.54 6.18
N LEU A 30 -3.48 13.32 6.31
CA LEU A 30 -3.71 12.66 7.60
C LEU A 30 -2.66 11.59 7.85
N THR A 31 -2.27 11.40 9.12
CA THR A 31 -1.57 10.17 9.52
C THR A 31 -2.52 8.97 9.41
N PHE A 32 -1.99 7.75 9.46
CA PHE A 32 -2.83 6.54 9.36
C PHE A 32 -3.87 6.54 10.49
N GLN A 33 -3.43 6.79 11.72
CA GLN A 33 -4.31 6.86 12.88
C GLN A 33 -5.37 7.97 12.78
N GLN A 34 -5.01 9.14 12.24
CA GLN A 34 -5.99 10.21 12.03
C GLN A 34 -7.00 9.84 10.95
N TRP A 35 -6.57 9.18 9.87
CA TRP A 35 -7.46 8.73 8.81
C TRP A 35 -8.42 7.63 9.27
N THR A 36 -7.96 6.65 10.06
CA THR A 36 -8.85 5.61 10.60
C THR A 36 -9.96 6.18 11.47
N GLN A 37 -9.76 7.35 12.09
CA GLN A 37 -10.77 8.05 12.88
C GLN A 37 -11.80 8.82 12.03
N THR A 38 -11.56 8.97 10.73
CA THR A 38 -12.52 9.58 9.79
C THR A 38 -13.49 8.59 9.18
N LEU A 39 -13.24 7.29 9.36
CA LEU A 39 -14.10 6.21 8.85
C LEU A 39 -15.28 5.99 9.78
N GLU A 40 -16.39 5.49 9.24
CA GLU A 40 -17.53 5.06 10.06
C GLU A 40 -17.15 3.85 10.93
N GLU A 41 -17.80 3.66 12.08
CA GLU A 41 -17.48 2.57 13.02
C GLU A 41 -17.63 1.17 12.38
N SER A 42 -18.54 1.03 11.42
CA SER A 42 -18.75 -0.19 10.64
C SER A 42 -17.87 -0.30 9.40
N GLU A 43 -17.07 0.71 9.07
CA GLU A 43 -16.26 0.73 7.85
C GLU A 43 -14.89 0.07 8.09
N TYR A 44 -14.65 -1.03 7.37
CA TYR A 44 -13.33 -1.67 7.34
C TYR A 44 -12.29 -0.74 6.70
N TRP A 45 -11.07 -0.75 7.23
CA TRP A 45 -9.98 0.08 6.72
C TRP A 45 -9.69 -0.24 5.25
N PHE A 46 -9.64 -1.54 4.93
CA PHE A 46 -9.45 -2.04 3.57
C PHE A 46 -10.55 -3.05 3.22
N PRO A 47 -11.71 -2.61 2.72
CA PRO A 47 -12.77 -3.52 2.30
C PRO A 47 -12.32 -4.44 1.14
N ASP A 48 -12.88 -5.65 1.07
CA ASP A 48 -12.56 -6.66 0.05
C ASP A 48 -12.77 -6.17 -1.40
N ASP A 49 -13.62 -5.17 -1.61
CA ASP A 49 -13.89 -4.59 -2.91
C ASP A 49 -13.02 -3.36 -3.24
N CYS A 50 -12.07 -3.01 -2.37
CA CYS A 50 -11.20 -1.86 -2.59
C CYS A 50 -10.17 -2.11 -3.69
N SER A 51 -9.54 -1.03 -4.18
CA SER A 51 -8.66 -1.07 -5.34
C SER A 51 -7.42 -1.96 -5.16
N ALA A 52 -6.94 -2.17 -3.93
CA ALA A 52 -5.85 -3.08 -3.63
C ALA A 52 -6.25 -4.55 -3.81
N TYR A 53 -7.40 -4.97 -3.26
CA TYR A 53 -7.90 -6.34 -3.39
C TYR A 53 -8.31 -6.67 -4.84
N ARG A 54 -8.91 -5.72 -5.57
CA ARG A 54 -9.17 -5.90 -7.01
C ARG A 54 -7.89 -6.10 -7.82
N PHE A 55 -6.84 -5.33 -7.52
CA PHE A 55 -5.53 -5.52 -8.15
C PHE A 55 -4.96 -6.90 -7.82
N ALA A 56 -4.98 -7.30 -6.55
CA ALA A 56 -4.48 -8.58 -6.08
C ALA A 56 -5.16 -9.76 -6.77
N ALA A 57 -6.50 -9.71 -6.89
CA ALA A 57 -7.28 -10.70 -7.61
C ALA A 57 -6.85 -10.81 -9.09
N ASN A 58 -6.67 -9.68 -9.77
CA ASN A 58 -6.22 -9.66 -11.17
C ASN A 58 -4.77 -10.15 -11.33
N ALA A 59 -3.91 -9.90 -10.36
CA ALA A 59 -2.52 -10.34 -10.35
C ALA A 59 -2.35 -11.80 -9.91
N GLY A 60 -3.41 -12.46 -9.42
CA GLY A 60 -3.35 -13.82 -8.89
C GLY A 60 -2.68 -13.92 -7.51
N ILE A 61 -2.63 -12.84 -6.75
CA ILE A 61 -2.12 -12.84 -5.37
C ILE A 61 -3.19 -13.50 -4.48
N PRO A 62 -2.83 -14.52 -3.68
CA PRO A 62 -3.80 -15.21 -2.81
C PRO A 62 -4.41 -14.28 -1.76
N MET A 63 -5.71 -14.46 -1.46
CA MET A 63 -6.42 -13.65 -0.46
C MET A 63 -5.73 -13.71 0.92
N GLN A 64 -5.28 -14.90 1.34
CA GLN A 64 -4.56 -15.05 2.61
C GLN A 64 -3.26 -14.22 2.68
N PHE A 65 -2.63 -13.87 1.54
CA PHE A 65 -1.45 -13.00 1.53
C PHE A 65 -1.85 -11.52 1.66
N MET A 66 -3.05 -11.15 1.21
CA MET A 66 -3.59 -9.81 1.35
C MET A 66 -3.96 -9.50 2.80
N GLU A 67 -4.58 -10.44 3.51
CA GLU A 67 -4.82 -10.35 4.96
C GLU A 67 -3.48 -10.13 5.71
N LEU A 68 -2.45 -10.86 5.31
CA LEU A 68 -1.09 -10.71 5.86
C LEU A 68 -0.49 -9.33 5.57
N ALA A 69 -0.72 -8.81 4.36
CA ALA A 69 -0.25 -7.48 3.96
C ALA A 69 -0.96 -6.36 4.70
N GLU A 70 -2.27 -6.51 4.96
CA GLU A 70 -3.06 -5.58 5.75
C GLU A 70 -2.48 -5.46 7.17
N GLU A 71 -2.27 -6.58 7.85
CA GLU A 71 -1.67 -6.60 9.20
C GLU A 71 -0.27 -5.97 9.22
N ALA A 72 0.59 -6.33 8.26
CA ALA A 72 1.92 -5.74 8.14
C ALA A 72 1.86 -4.23 7.88
N PHE A 73 0.93 -3.78 7.03
CA PHE A 73 0.76 -2.37 6.69
C PHE A 73 0.25 -1.57 7.89
N ILE A 74 -0.77 -2.08 8.58
CA ILE A 74 -1.29 -1.50 9.82
C ILE A 74 -0.17 -1.40 10.85
N SER A 75 0.57 -2.48 11.11
CA SER A 75 1.66 -2.48 12.08
C SER A 75 2.75 -1.47 11.72
N LYS A 76 3.04 -1.28 10.43
CA LYS A 76 4.05 -0.33 9.95
C LYS A 76 3.63 1.14 10.14
N TYR A 77 2.35 1.44 9.96
CA TYR A 77 1.86 2.82 9.91
C TYR A 77 1.06 3.25 11.15
N ARG A 78 0.62 2.32 12.00
CA ARG A 78 0.06 2.64 13.32
C ARG A 78 1.13 3.35 14.16
N GLY A 79 0.80 4.54 14.66
CA GLY A 79 1.74 5.41 15.38
C GLY A 79 2.78 6.13 14.51
N SER A 80 2.76 5.95 13.19
CA SER A 80 3.66 6.67 12.28
C SER A 80 3.25 8.14 12.11
N THR A 81 4.23 9.02 11.95
CA THR A 81 4.03 10.45 11.63
C THR A 81 3.86 10.72 10.14
N LYS A 82 4.01 9.70 9.28
CA LYS A 82 3.80 9.83 7.83
C LYS A 82 2.35 10.21 7.54
N ARG A 83 2.16 11.07 6.54
CA ARG A 83 0.84 11.60 6.16
C ARG A 83 0.57 11.41 4.68
N TYR A 84 -0.63 10.98 4.34
CA TYR A 84 -1.11 10.85 2.98
C TYR A 84 -2.54 11.35 2.85
N ARG A 85 -2.96 11.66 1.62
CA ARG A 85 -4.34 12.09 1.33
C ARG A 85 -5.30 10.91 1.20
N ASP A 86 -4.77 9.76 0.78
CA ASP A 86 -5.54 8.56 0.50
C ASP A 86 -4.71 7.34 0.93
N TRP A 87 -5.05 6.79 2.09
CA TRP A 87 -4.35 5.62 2.64
C TRP A 87 -4.69 4.32 1.92
N ARG A 88 -5.89 4.19 1.33
CA ARG A 88 -6.25 3.02 0.51
C ARG A 88 -5.39 2.96 -0.75
N GLN A 89 -5.11 4.12 -1.37
CA GLN A 89 -4.18 4.20 -2.50
C GLN A 89 -2.72 3.95 -2.07
N VAL A 90 -2.30 4.35 -0.86
CA VAL A 90 -0.96 4.00 -0.35
C VAL A 90 -0.83 2.50 -0.12
N PHE A 91 -1.88 1.85 0.41
CA PHE A 91 -1.91 0.40 0.55
C PHE A 91 -1.84 -0.29 -0.81
N ARG A 92 -2.63 0.12 -1.79
CA ARG A 92 -2.53 -0.39 -3.17
C ARG A 92 -1.10 -0.29 -3.72
N ASN A 93 -0.45 0.85 -3.54
CA ASN A 93 0.94 1.04 -3.99
C ASN A 93 1.93 0.10 -3.25
N ALA A 94 1.67 -0.21 -1.98
CA ALA A 94 2.48 -1.15 -1.21
C ALA A 94 2.35 -2.58 -1.72
N ILE A 95 1.16 -2.97 -2.18
CA ILE A 95 0.90 -4.28 -2.80
C ILE A 95 1.54 -4.36 -4.20
N GLU A 96 1.24 -3.39 -5.06
CA GLU A 96 1.74 -3.35 -6.45
C GLU A 96 3.27 -3.26 -6.51
N GLY A 97 3.88 -2.51 -5.58
CA GLY A 97 5.33 -2.32 -5.51
C GLY A 97 6.07 -3.32 -4.62
N ASP A 98 5.39 -4.32 -4.04
CA ASP A 98 5.96 -5.29 -3.08
C ASP A 98 6.79 -4.63 -1.95
N TRP A 99 6.27 -3.57 -1.34
CA TRP A 99 7.01 -2.81 -0.32
C TRP A 99 7.22 -3.58 0.97
N LEU A 100 6.30 -4.52 1.27
CA LEU A 100 6.29 -5.31 2.50
C LEU A 100 7.15 -6.57 2.37
N ARG A 101 7.47 -7.00 1.15
CA ARG A 101 8.35 -8.16 0.84
C ARG A 101 7.89 -9.46 1.51
N LEU A 102 6.58 -9.65 1.62
CA LEU A 102 5.96 -10.80 2.30
C LEU A 102 5.91 -12.04 1.41
N TRP A 103 5.90 -11.86 0.09
CA TRP A 103 5.88 -12.94 -0.88
C TRP A 103 6.89 -12.72 -2.01
N ARG A 104 7.06 -13.74 -2.82
CA ARG A 104 7.76 -13.68 -4.11
C ARG A 104 7.04 -14.60 -5.09
N VAL A 105 7.32 -14.43 -6.38
CA VAL A 105 6.92 -15.40 -7.40
C VAL A 105 7.97 -16.52 -7.45
N ASP A 106 7.53 -17.75 -7.24
CA ASP A 106 8.35 -18.93 -7.50
C ASP A 106 8.55 -19.09 -9.01
N GLN A 107 9.81 -19.12 -9.46
CA GLN A 107 10.13 -19.09 -10.89
C GLN A 107 9.79 -20.39 -11.63
N ALA A 108 9.70 -21.51 -10.90
CA ALA A 108 9.39 -22.80 -11.50
C ALA A 108 7.88 -22.97 -11.73
N SER A 109 7.06 -22.62 -10.75
CA SER A 109 5.60 -22.76 -10.82
C SER A 109 4.86 -21.50 -11.29
N GLY A 110 5.50 -20.33 -11.22
CA GLY A 110 4.83 -19.03 -11.39
C GLY A 110 3.90 -18.65 -10.23
N ALA A 111 3.84 -19.46 -9.17
CA ALA A 111 2.96 -19.23 -8.02
C ALA A 111 3.57 -18.24 -7.02
N TYR A 112 2.71 -17.51 -6.32
CA TYR A 112 3.13 -16.71 -5.18
C TYR A 112 3.44 -17.61 -3.97
N VAL A 113 4.61 -17.43 -3.38
CA VAL A 113 5.05 -18.12 -2.16
C VAL A 113 5.56 -17.12 -1.13
N LEU A 114 5.29 -17.38 0.15
CA LEU A 114 5.76 -16.51 1.23
C LEU A 114 7.30 -16.46 1.28
N THR A 115 7.82 -15.30 1.64
CA THR A 115 9.22 -15.13 2.05
C THR A 115 9.40 -15.54 3.50
N THR A 116 10.65 -15.55 3.99
CA THR A 116 10.91 -15.73 5.43
C THR A 116 10.14 -14.72 6.29
N ALA A 117 10.08 -13.46 5.86
CA ALA A 117 9.32 -12.42 6.57
C ALA A 117 7.82 -12.72 6.57
N GLY A 118 7.26 -13.15 5.43
CA GLY A 118 5.87 -13.58 5.33
C GLY A 118 5.56 -14.77 6.25
N ILE A 119 6.41 -15.81 6.24
CA ILE A 119 6.23 -17.00 7.10
C ILE A 119 6.27 -16.63 8.59
N GLN A 120 7.20 -15.75 8.98
CA GLN A 120 7.31 -15.29 10.36
C GLN A 120 6.06 -14.54 10.81
N LEU A 121 5.53 -13.64 9.97
CA LEU A 121 4.31 -12.89 10.28
C LEU A 121 3.09 -13.81 10.36
N ASP A 122 2.89 -14.69 9.36
CA ASP A 122 1.82 -15.69 9.38
C ASP A 122 1.85 -16.54 10.65
N THR A 123 3.03 -17.03 11.01
CA THR A 123 3.20 -17.84 12.21
C THR A 123 2.89 -17.05 13.49
N ALA A 124 3.31 -15.78 13.56
CA ALA A 124 3.04 -14.92 14.71
C ALA A 124 1.53 -14.66 14.89
N LEU A 125 0.81 -14.35 13.80
CA LEU A 125 -0.63 -14.10 13.83
C LEU A 125 -1.40 -15.36 14.25
N ARG A 126 -1.15 -16.49 13.60
CA ARG A 126 -1.79 -17.78 13.95
C ARG A 126 -1.54 -18.17 15.41
N THR A 127 -0.35 -17.91 15.92
CA THR A 127 0.00 -18.19 17.33
C THR A 127 -0.72 -17.24 18.29
N ALA A 128 -0.87 -15.96 17.93
CA ALA A 128 -1.62 -15.00 18.71
C ALA A 128 -3.11 -15.38 18.80
N ASP A 129 -3.71 -15.77 17.69
CA ASP A 129 -5.11 -16.22 17.63
C ASP A 129 -5.33 -17.48 18.47
N ALA A 130 -4.45 -18.48 18.34
CA ALA A 130 -4.50 -19.69 19.15
C ALA A 130 -4.40 -19.40 20.66
N ARG A 131 -3.52 -18.47 21.05
CA ARG A 131 -3.37 -18.03 22.44
C ARG A 131 -4.62 -17.29 22.94
N ALA A 132 -5.22 -16.43 22.12
CA ALA A 132 -6.45 -15.72 22.45
C ALA A 132 -7.61 -16.71 22.66
N ALA A 133 -7.77 -17.68 21.76
CA ALA A 133 -8.78 -18.73 21.86
C ALA A 133 -8.60 -19.59 23.13
N ALA A 134 -7.36 -20.01 23.44
CA ALA A 134 -7.07 -20.78 24.65
C ALA A 134 -7.38 -19.98 25.93
N LYS A 135 -7.09 -18.67 25.95
CA LYS A 135 -7.45 -17.81 27.08
C LYS A 135 -8.96 -17.67 27.25
N ALA A 136 -9.71 -17.53 26.15
CA ALA A 136 -11.16 -17.44 26.19
C ALA A 136 -11.78 -18.75 26.71
N ALA A 137 -11.28 -19.91 26.28
CA ALA A 137 -11.72 -21.21 26.76
C ALA A 137 -11.43 -21.45 28.25
N ALA A 138 -10.32 -20.93 28.78
CA ALA A 138 -9.98 -21.03 30.21
C ALA A 138 -10.80 -20.07 31.11
N ALA A 139 -11.50 -19.09 30.52
CA ALA A 139 -12.32 -18.13 31.24
C ALA A 139 -13.83 -18.47 31.20
N ALA A 140 -14.21 -19.54 30.50
CA ALA A 140 -15.58 -20.07 30.41
C ALA A 140 -15.75 -21.26 31.38
#